data_AF-A0A4Q7DKP0-F1
#
_entry.id   AF-A0A4Q7DKP0-F1
#
_cell.length_a   1.000
_cell.length_b   1.000
_cell.length_c   1.000
_cell.angle_alpha   90.00
_cell.angle_beta   90.00
_cell.angle_gamma   90.00
#
_symmetry.space_group_name_H-M   'P 1'
#
loop_
_entity.id
_entity.type
_entity.pdbx_description
1 polymer ?
#
loop_
_entity_poly.entity_id
_entity_poly.type
_entity_poly.pdbx_seq_one_letter_code
_entity_poly.pdbx_strand_id
1 'polypeptide(L)'
;MRDRNTKRYHLEDQRELHDVVMKYMKPLIELIKKAAEIGVWEGLDGAAQYLLGTRMEALKQYGKDYHNKALAICFESIVESTKAKQNWHVLKKFTETNIDFVLTMAEDNPSAFIDEEIRQYCLSAMNTRRQKQFLQLVEDQRITE
;
A
#
# COMPACT_ATOMS: atom_id res chain seq x y z
N MET A 1 4.47 5.09 -37.30
CA MET A 1 3.53 5.99 -36.60
C MET A 1 2.61 5.15 -35.72
N ARG A 2 2.99 4.89 -34.46
CA ARG A 2 2.12 4.21 -33.49
C ARG A 2 1.55 5.25 -32.53
N ASP A 3 0.23 5.36 -32.60
CA ASP A 3 -0.76 5.93 -31.69
C ASP A 3 -0.37 6.97 -30.65
N ARG A 4 -0.63 8.24 -31.00
CA ARG A 4 -0.89 9.30 -30.02
C ARG A 4 -2.24 9.12 -29.30
N ASN A 5 -3.19 8.41 -29.92
CA ASN A 5 -4.51 8.19 -29.35
C ASN A 5 -4.48 7.17 -28.20
N THR A 6 -3.85 6.01 -28.36
CA THR A 6 -3.76 4.97 -27.30
C THR A 6 -3.06 5.47 -26.04
N LYS A 7 -2.03 6.31 -26.18
CA LYS A 7 -1.38 6.95 -25.02
C LYS A 7 -2.30 7.92 -24.29
N ARG A 8 -3.16 8.63 -25.01
CA ARG A 8 -4.09 9.61 -24.43
C ARG A 8 -5.22 8.93 -23.65
N TYR A 9 -5.81 7.88 -24.22
CA TYR A 9 -6.82 7.06 -23.53
C TYR A 9 -6.27 6.46 -22.23
N HIS A 10 -5.06 5.90 -22.25
CA HIS A 10 -4.45 5.33 -21.06
C HIS A 10 -4.17 6.36 -19.94
N LEU A 11 -3.81 7.59 -20.31
CA LEU A 11 -3.60 8.68 -19.36
C LEU A 11 -4.92 9.21 -18.76
N GLU A 12 -6.00 9.22 -19.53
CA GLU A 12 -7.33 9.61 -19.08
C GLU A 12 -7.88 8.58 -18.07
N ASP A 13 -7.72 7.28 -18.35
CA ASP A 13 -8.12 6.19 -17.44
C ASP A 13 -7.33 6.23 -16.12
N GLN A 14 -6.01 6.49 -16.17
CA GLN A 14 -5.19 6.60 -14.97
C GLN A 14 -5.54 7.82 -14.11
N ARG A 15 -5.95 8.92 -14.74
CA ARG A 15 -6.39 10.13 -14.06
C ARG A 15 -7.75 9.93 -13.40
N GLU A 16 -8.71 9.34 -14.10
CA GLU A 16 -10.01 9.00 -13.53
C GLU A 16 -9.86 8.08 -12.31
N LEU A 17 -9.03 7.03 -12.44
CA LEU A 17 -8.73 6.14 -11.32
C LEU A 17 -8.17 6.91 -10.12
N HIS A 18 -7.18 7.77 -10.34
CA HIS A 18 -6.59 8.57 -9.27
C HIS A 18 -7.63 9.49 -8.59
N ASP A 19 -8.44 10.20 -9.38
CA ASP A 19 -9.43 11.15 -8.87
C ASP A 19 -10.50 10.45 -8.04
N VAL A 20 -11.00 9.30 -8.50
CA VAL A 20 -11.95 8.46 -7.75
C VAL A 20 -11.30 7.96 -6.47
N VAL A 21 -10.11 7.35 -6.52
CA VAL A 21 -9.44 6.85 -5.31
C VAL A 21 -9.22 7.97 -4.30
N MET A 22 -8.72 9.13 -4.72
CA MET A 22 -8.48 10.26 -3.84
C MET A 22 -9.76 10.84 -3.22
N LYS A 23 -10.89 10.84 -3.96
CA LYS A 23 -12.20 11.23 -3.41
C LYS A 23 -12.60 10.38 -2.20
N TYR A 24 -12.32 9.08 -2.23
CA TYR A 24 -12.63 8.17 -1.12
C TYR A 24 -11.54 8.16 -0.04
N MET A 25 -10.27 8.30 -0.41
CA MET A 25 -9.13 8.18 0.49
C MET A 25 -8.80 9.44 1.26
N LYS A 26 -9.02 10.63 0.69
CA LYS A 26 -8.65 11.91 1.31
C LYS A 26 -9.16 12.07 2.76
N PRO A 27 -10.41 11.68 3.10
CA PRO A 27 -10.89 11.76 4.49
C PRO A 27 -10.27 10.72 5.44
N LEU A 28 -9.70 9.63 4.91
CA LEU A 28 -9.16 8.52 5.70
C LEU A 28 -7.66 8.65 5.99
N ILE A 29 -6.90 9.30 5.09
CA ILE A 29 -5.44 9.39 5.19
C ILE A 29 -5.00 9.92 6.56
N GLU A 30 -5.55 11.06 6.99
CA GLU A 30 -5.19 11.66 8.29
C GLU A 30 -5.53 10.78 9.49
N LEU A 31 -6.61 10.00 9.39
CA LEU A 31 -7.02 9.09 10.45
C LEU A 31 -6.09 7.87 10.52
N ILE A 32 -5.70 7.33 9.38
CA ILE A 32 -4.73 6.23 9.27
C ILE A 32 -3.36 6.69 9.77
N LYS A 33 -2.92 7.89 9.40
CA LYS A 33 -1.67 8.49 9.90
C LYS A 33 -1.69 8.59 11.42
N LYS A 34 -2.74 9.18 12.00
CA LYS A 34 -2.89 9.28 13.47
C LYS A 34 -2.85 7.91 14.14
N ALA A 35 -3.59 6.93 13.63
CA ALA A 35 -3.60 5.58 14.16
C ALA A 35 -2.21 4.92 14.11
N ALA A 36 -1.47 5.11 13.00
CA ALA A 36 -0.10 4.65 12.83
C ALA A 36 0.86 5.34 13.81
N GLU A 37 0.73 6.65 14.01
CA GLU A 37 1.56 7.43 14.93
C GLU A 37 1.44 6.96 16.38
N ILE A 38 0.23 6.63 16.82
CA ILE A 38 -0.02 6.11 18.18
C ILE A 38 0.14 4.59 18.27
N GLY A 39 0.38 3.91 17.15
CA GLY A 39 0.63 2.46 17.10
C GLY A 39 -0.62 1.58 17.20
N VAL A 40 -1.81 2.10 16.91
CA VAL A 40 -3.08 1.39 17.13
C VAL A 40 -3.58 0.77 15.82
N TRP A 41 -3.63 -0.57 15.77
CA TRP A 41 -4.18 -1.31 14.64
C TRP A 41 -5.69 -1.54 14.76
N GLU A 42 -6.16 -2.06 15.90
CA GLU A 42 -7.56 -2.42 16.13
C GLU A 42 -8.31 -1.39 16.98
N GLY A 43 -9.63 -1.52 17.07
CA GLY A 43 -10.50 -0.63 17.84
C GLY A 43 -11.04 0.56 17.03
N LEU A 44 -11.84 1.42 17.68
CA LEU A 44 -12.54 2.53 17.01
C LEU A 44 -11.58 3.52 16.35
N ASP A 45 -10.44 3.79 16.99
CA ASP A 45 -9.40 4.69 16.50
C ASP A 45 -8.26 3.96 15.76
N GLY A 46 -8.40 2.65 15.55
CA GLY A 46 -7.37 1.81 14.94
C GLY A 46 -7.36 1.88 13.41
N ALA A 47 -6.17 1.72 12.82
CA ALA A 47 -5.99 1.78 11.37
C ALA A 47 -6.87 0.77 10.60
N ALA A 48 -7.12 -0.41 11.18
CA ALA A 48 -7.96 -1.45 10.58
C ALA A 48 -9.39 -0.98 10.34
N GLN A 49 -9.95 -0.14 11.21
CA GLN A 49 -11.32 0.36 11.06
C GLN A 49 -11.51 1.19 9.79
N TYR A 50 -10.47 1.94 9.40
CA TYR A 50 -10.49 2.74 8.17
C TYR A 50 -10.23 1.88 6.93
N LEU A 51 -9.38 0.85 7.06
CA LEU A 51 -9.05 -0.08 5.98
C LEU A 51 -10.20 -1.04 5.65
N LEU A 52 -11.01 -1.39 6.64
CA LEU A 52 -12.21 -2.23 6.51
C LEU A 52 -13.49 -1.41 6.38
N GLY A 53 -13.38 -0.07 6.36
CA GLY A 53 -14.51 0.84 6.31
C GLY A 53 -15.23 0.85 4.95
N THR A 54 -16.46 1.38 4.94
CA THR A 54 -17.33 1.43 3.76
C THR A 54 -16.70 2.11 2.54
N ARG A 55 -15.79 3.06 2.74
CA ARG A 55 -15.08 3.75 1.66
C ARG A 55 -14.07 2.84 0.96
N MET A 56 -13.34 2.01 1.71
CA MET A 56 -12.43 1.03 1.13
C MET A 56 -13.18 -0.09 0.43
N GLU A 57 -14.31 -0.51 1.00
CA GLU A 57 -15.19 -1.51 0.36
C GLU A 57 -15.80 -0.98 -0.93
N ALA A 58 -16.21 0.29 -0.97
CA ALA A 58 -16.69 0.92 -2.20
C ALA A 58 -15.64 0.87 -3.32
N LEU A 59 -14.35 1.07 -3.01
CA LEU A 59 -13.27 1.00 -4.01
C LEU A 59 -13.07 -0.40 -4.58
N LYS A 60 -13.40 -1.47 -3.84
CA LYS A 60 -13.40 -2.84 -4.40
C LYS A 60 -14.44 -3.02 -5.50
N GLN A 61 -15.57 -2.33 -5.40
CA GLN A 61 -16.65 -2.40 -6.40
C GLN A 61 -16.25 -1.75 -7.73
N TYR A 62 -15.34 -0.77 -7.70
CA TYR A 62 -14.76 -0.18 -8.92
C TYR A 62 -13.70 -1.08 -9.57
N GLY A 63 -13.16 -2.05 -8.82
CA GLY A 63 -12.23 -3.05 -9.33
C GLY A 63 -10.93 -3.14 -8.54
N LYS A 64 -10.11 -4.14 -8.91
CA LYS A 64 -8.86 -4.46 -8.21
C LYS A 64 -7.87 -3.29 -8.23
N ASP A 65 -7.75 -2.58 -9.34
CA ASP A 65 -6.77 -1.50 -9.49
C ASP A 65 -7.09 -0.29 -8.61
N TYR A 66 -8.38 0.04 -8.45
CA TYR A 66 -8.84 1.07 -7.53
C TYR A 66 -8.53 0.70 -6.08
N HIS A 67 -8.82 -0.54 -5.70
CA HIS A 67 -8.54 -1.04 -4.36
C HIS A 67 -7.04 -1.10 -4.06
N ASN A 68 -6.23 -1.62 -4.98
CA ASN A 68 -4.77 -1.68 -4.83
C ASN A 68 -4.15 -0.29 -4.72
N LYS A 69 -4.59 0.68 -5.55
CA LYS A 69 -4.13 2.07 -5.45
C LYS A 69 -4.49 2.70 -4.10
N ALA A 70 -5.67 2.39 -3.56
CA ALA A 70 -6.06 2.82 -2.22
C ALA A 70 -5.17 2.22 -1.12
N LEU A 71 -4.90 0.91 -1.21
CA LEU A 71 -3.99 0.22 -0.29
C LEU A 71 -2.55 0.77 -0.37
N ALA A 72 -2.08 1.16 -1.55
CA ALA A 72 -0.78 1.81 -1.70
C ALA A 72 -0.71 3.15 -0.97
N ILE A 73 -1.74 3.99 -1.10
CA ILE A 73 -1.84 5.26 -0.36
C ILE A 73 -1.84 5.02 1.16
N CYS A 74 -2.58 4.00 1.62
CA CYS A 74 -2.58 3.61 3.03
C CYS A 74 -1.20 3.16 3.49
N PHE A 75 -0.54 2.29 2.72
CA PHE A 75 0.78 1.77 3.02
C PHE A 75 1.80 2.90 3.14
N GLU A 76 1.86 3.82 2.17
CA GLU A 76 2.74 4.99 2.19
C GLU A 76 2.48 5.87 3.41
N SER A 77 1.21 6.13 3.73
CA SER A 77 0.83 6.93 4.90
C SER A 77 1.24 6.26 6.21
N ILE A 78 1.06 4.93 6.32
CA ILE A 78 1.49 4.15 7.49
C ILE A 78 3.01 4.19 7.61
N VAL A 79 3.75 3.95 6.52
CA VAL A 79 5.22 3.98 6.50
C VAL A 79 5.75 5.33 6.96
N GLU A 80 5.20 6.43 6.43
CA GLU A 80 5.60 7.80 6.81
C GLU A 80 5.41 8.03 8.32
N SER A 81 4.23 7.74 8.84
CA SER A 81 3.88 7.92 10.26
C SER A 81 4.67 7.00 11.19
N THR A 82 4.81 5.73 10.81
CA THR A 82 5.57 4.73 11.56
C THR A 82 7.05 5.12 11.66
N LYS A 83 7.66 5.58 10.56
CA LYS A 83 9.05 6.06 10.56
C LYS A 83 9.23 7.27 11.46
N ALA A 84 8.32 8.25 11.38
CA ALA A 84 8.37 9.46 12.18
C ALA A 84 8.28 9.18 13.69
N LYS A 85 7.57 8.13 14.10
CA LYS A 85 7.38 7.76 15.51
C LYS A 85 8.21 6.56 15.97
N GLN A 86 8.97 5.95 15.07
CA GLN A 86 9.70 4.70 15.32
C GLN A 86 8.79 3.58 15.87
N ASN A 87 7.53 3.56 15.42
CA ASN A 87 6.52 2.59 15.86
C ASN A 87 5.98 1.78 14.69
N TRP A 88 6.49 0.57 14.57
CA TRP A 88 6.29 -0.30 13.41
C TRP A 88 5.17 -1.33 13.56
N HIS A 89 4.44 -1.30 14.68
CA HIS A 89 3.36 -2.23 14.95
C HIS A 89 2.27 -2.20 13.87
N VAL A 90 1.85 -1.00 13.47
CA VAL A 90 0.79 -0.80 12.48
C VAL A 90 1.22 -1.25 11.10
N LEU A 91 2.47 -0.98 10.69
CA LEU A 91 3.01 -1.51 9.44
C LEU A 91 3.01 -3.05 9.43
N LYS A 92 3.48 -3.68 10.52
CA LYS A 92 3.49 -5.14 10.62
C LYS A 92 2.08 -5.70 10.47
N LYS A 93 1.10 -5.16 11.20
CA LYS A 93 -0.30 -5.60 11.13
C LYS A 93 -0.96 -5.35 9.78
N PHE A 94 -0.65 -4.22 9.15
CA PHE A 94 -1.06 -3.96 7.77
C PHE A 94 -0.56 -5.05 6.83
N THR A 95 0.73 -5.39 6.92
CA THR A 95 1.33 -6.42 6.08
C THR A 95 0.75 -7.80 6.36
N GLU A 96 0.54 -8.18 7.63
CA GLU A 96 -0.11 -9.45 8.01
C GLU A 96 -1.49 -9.61 7.35
N THR A 97 -2.24 -8.51 7.27
CA THR A 97 -3.61 -8.51 6.73
C THR A 97 -3.64 -8.43 5.20
N ASN A 98 -2.61 -7.84 4.59
CA ASN A 98 -2.58 -7.49 3.17
C ASN A 98 -1.38 -8.12 2.44
N ILE A 99 -0.96 -9.34 2.82
CA ILE A 99 0.26 -9.99 2.28
C ILE A 99 0.24 -10.03 0.75
N ASP A 100 -0.87 -10.44 0.13
CA ASP A 100 -0.94 -10.56 -1.34
C ASP A 100 -0.78 -9.20 -2.02
N PHE A 101 -1.36 -8.13 -1.45
CA PHE A 101 -1.15 -6.76 -1.93
C PHE A 101 0.31 -6.33 -1.78
N VAL A 102 0.95 -6.59 -0.63
CA VAL A 102 2.36 -6.22 -0.41
C VAL A 102 3.29 -6.93 -1.41
N LEU A 103 2.99 -8.18 -1.76
CA LEU A 103 3.74 -8.90 -2.81
C LEU A 103 3.50 -8.29 -4.19
N THR A 104 2.26 -7.97 -4.55
CA THR A 104 1.96 -7.26 -5.81
C THR A 104 2.68 -5.91 -5.86
N MET A 105 2.68 -5.15 -4.75
CA MET A 105 3.38 -3.88 -4.68
C MET A 105 4.90 -4.05 -4.79
N ALA A 106 5.48 -5.11 -4.24
CA ALA A 106 6.90 -5.41 -4.38
C ALA A 106 7.28 -5.79 -5.83
N GLU A 107 6.38 -6.43 -6.55
CA GLU A 107 6.53 -6.73 -7.99
C GLU A 107 6.41 -5.46 -8.85
N ASP A 108 5.37 -4.65 -8.62
CA ASP A 108 5.06 -3.46 -9.41
C ASP A 108 5.98 -2.26 -9.09
N ASN A 109 6.40 -2.12 -7.83
CA ASN A 109 7.19 -1.01 -7.32
C ASN A 109 8.14 -1.45 -6.18
N PRO A 110 9.20 -2.21 -6.49
CA PRO A 110 10.16 -2.69 -5.48
C PRO A 110 10.91 -1.55 -4.78
N SER A 111 10.99 -0.36 -5.40
CA SER A 111 11.65 0.82 -4.81
C SER A 111 11.02 1.24 -3.46
N ALA A 112 9.74 0.95 -3.26
CA ALA A 112 9.03 1.19 -2.00
C ALA A 112 9.62 0.37 -0.82
N PHE A 113 10.42 -0.66 -1.10
CA PHE A 113 11.00 -1.57 -0.13
C PHE A 113 12.55 -1.54 -0.11
N ILE A 114 13.17 -0.52 -0.70
CA ILE A 114 14.63 -0.32 -0.66
C ILE A 114 15.10 -0.12 0.79
N ASP A 115 14.32 0.63 1.57
CA ASP A 115 14.56 0.87 2.98
C ASP A 115 14.55 -0.44 3.79
N GLU A 116 15.64 -0.69 4.50
CA GLU A 116 15.83 -1.93 5.28
C GLU A 116 14.78 -2.07 6.38
N GLU A 117 14.40 -1.00 7.08
CA GLU A 117 13.46 -1.09 8.19
C GLU A 117 12.08 -1.50 7.66
N ILE A 118 11.60 -0.84 6.59
CA ILE A 118 10.33 -1.21 5.93
C ILE A 118 10.35 -2.68 5.54
N ARG A 119 11.42 -3.12 4.87
CA ARG A 119 11.59 -4.50 4.40
C ARG A 119 11.56 -5.49 5.55
N GLN A 120 12.33 -5.26 6.62
CA GLN A 120 12.39 -6.17 7.78
C GLN A 120 11.03 -6.31 8.46
N TYR A 121 10.30 -5.21 8.65
CA TYR A 121 8.97 -5.28 9.26
C TYR A 121 7.96 -6.01 8.39
N CYS A 122 8.01 -5.80 7.06
CA CYS A 122 7.18 -6.56 6.13
C CYS A 122 7.52 -8.06 6.15
N LEU A 123 8.80 -8.42 6.17
CA LEU A 123 9.25 -9.81 6.28
C LEU A 123 8.79 -10.47 7.58
N SER A 124 8.83 -9.74 8.70
CA SER A 124 8.43 -10.25 10.02
C SER A 124 6.94 -10.61 10.13
N ALA A 125 6.12 -10.09 9.21
CA ALA A 125 4.70 -10.37 9.09
C ALA A 125 4.39 -11.60 8.20
N MET A 126 5.39 -12.11 7.49
CA MET A 126 5.22 -13.17 6.49
C MET A 126 5.75 -14.51 6.99
N ASN A 127 5.17 -15.61 6.49
CA ASN A 127 5.76 -16.93 6.65
C ASN A 127 6.98 -17.13 5.73
N THR A 128 7.79 -18.15 5.99
CA THR A 128 9.04 -18.41 5.27
C THR A 128 8.88 -18.51 3.74
N ARG A 129 7.78 -19.10 3.24
CA ARG A 129 7.52 -19.19 1.79
C ARG A 129 7.31 -17.80 1.20
N ARG A 130 6.50 -16.97 1.84
CA ARG A 130 6.19 -15.61 1.38
C ARG A 130 7.39 -14.67 1.54
N GLN A 131 8.20 -14.82 2.59
CA GLN A 131 9.46 -14.10 2.75
C GLN A 131 10.41 -14.33 1.57
N LYS A 132 10.60 -15.59 1.16
CA LYS A 132 11.44 -15.92 -0.01
C LYS A 132 10.92 -15.28 -1.29
N GLN A 133 9.60 -15.33 -1.51
CA GLN A 133 8.97 -14.69 -2.66
C GLN A 133 9.18 -13.16 -2.64
N PHE A 134 8.94 -12.52 -1.50
CA PHE A 134 9.11 -11.08 -1.33
C PHE A 134 10.56 -10.64 -1.60
N LEU A 135 11.54 -11.35 -1.03
CA LEU A 135 12.96 -11.03 -1.24
C LEU A 135 13.34 -11.14 -2.71
N GLN A 136 12.91 -12.20 -3.41
CA GLN A 136 13.17 -12.36 -4.84
C GLN A 136 12.66 -11.15 -5.65
N LEU A 137 11.42 -10.71 -5.38
CA LEU A 137 10.81 -9.58 -6.08
C LEU A 137 11.58 -8.27 -5.86
N VAL A 138 12.10 -8.05 -4.65
CA VAL A 138 12.84 -6.82 -4.31
C VAL A 138 14.30 -6.88 -4.77
N GLU A 139 14.92 -8.06 -4.78
CA GLU A 139 16.33 -8.25 -5.16
C GLU A 139 16.56 -8.27 -6.67
N ASP A 140 15.61 -8.77 -7.46
CA ASP A 140 15.73 -8.88 -8.92
C ASP A 140 15.96 -7.52 -9.62
N GLN A 141 15.62 -6.39 -8.97
CA GLN A 141 15.91 -5.06 -9.50
C GLN A 141 17.24 -4.44 -9.07
N ARG A 142 17.88 -4.93 -7.99
CA ARG A 142 19.23 -4.47 -7.57
C ARG A 142 20.33 -4.86 -8.56
N ILE A 143 20.04 -5.77 -9.49
CA ILE A 143 20.99 -6.28 -10.50
C ILE A 143 20.94 -5.45 -11.80
N THR A 144 19.96 -4.56 -11.94
CA THR A 144 19.70 -3.79 -13.18
C THR A 144 20.06 -2.30 -13.12
N GLU A 145 20.55 -1.81 -11.98
CA GLU A 145 21.10 -0.45 -11.78
C GLU A 145 22.64 -0.47 -11.77
#